data_AF-A0A2H0Y7F0-F1
#
_entry.id   AF-A0A2H0Y7F0-F1
#
_cell.length_a   1.000
_cell.length_b   1.000
_cell.length_c   1.000
_cell.angle_alpha   90.00
_cell.angle_beta   90.00
_cell.angle_gamma   90.00
#
_symmetry.space_group_name_H-M   'P 1'
#
loop_
_entity.id
_entity.type
_entity.pdbx_description
1 polymer ?
#
loop_
_entity_poly.entity_id
_entity_poly.type
_entity_poly.pdbx_seq_one_letter_code
_entity_poly.pdbx_strand_id
1 'polypeptide(L)' 'MTIAVFLLIYLGALLVFVVYSGFVYYHLFRFGFKSRVVYAVNALYALVACALIAVSLAYILQIDWTVPIFPSISLTLP' A
#
# COMPACT_ATOMS: atom_id res chain seq x y z
N MET A 1 0.66 -11.53 -14.79
CA MET A 1 1.44 -10.27 -14.65
C MET A 1 0.57 -9.04 -14.42
N THR A 2 -0.56 -8.85 -15.12
CA THR A 2 -1.44 -7.68 -14.91
C THR A 2 -1.87 -7.47 -13.45
N ILE A 3 -2.17 -8.55 -12.72
CA ILE A 3 -2.52 -8.47 -11.29
C ILE A 3 -1.37 -7.99 -10.39
N ALA A 4 -0.11 -8.26 -10.79
CA ALA A 4 1.07 -7.79 -10.07
C ALA A 4 1.18 -6.26 -10.08
N VAL A 5 0.86 -5.65 -11.24
CA VAL A 5 0.85 -4.19 -11.39
C VAL A 5 -0.20 -3.56 -10.47
N PHE A 6 -1.41 -4.13 -10.42
CA PHE A 6 -2.45 -3.65 -9.50
C PHE A 6 -2.05 -3.80 -8.04
N LEU A 7 -1.40 -4.92 -7.67
CA LEU A 7 -0.89 -5.12 -6.31
C LEU A 7 0.20 -4.10 -5.93
N LEU A 8 1.09 -3.73 -6.86
CA LEU A 8 2.10 -2.71 -6.63
C LEU A 8 1.50 -1.31 -6.45
N ILE A 9 0.52 -0.95 -7.29
CA ILE A 9 -0.20 0.33 -7.17
C ILE A 9 -0.94 0.38 -5.83
N TYR A 10 -1.63 -0.70 -5.47
CA TYR A 10 -2.34 -0.83 -4.21
C TYR A 10 -1.39 -0.72 -3.01
N LEU A 11 -0.25 -1.42 -3.03
CA LEU A 11 0.80 -1.31 -2.02
C LEU A 11 1.31 0.13 -1.88
N GLY A 12 1.54 0.82 -3.00
CA GLY A 12 1.93 2.23 -3.00
C GLY A 12 0.89 3.13 -2.32
N ALA A 13 -0.40 2.94 -2.64
CA ALA A 13 -1.48 3.69 -2.00
C ALA A 13 -1.54 3.44 -0.48
N LEU A 14 -1.34 2.18 -0.04
CA LEU A 14 -1.29 1.86 1.39
C LEU A 14 -0.10 2.52 2.10
N LEU A 15 1.07 2.55 1.47
CA LEU A 15 2.26 3.23 2.03
C LEU A 15 2.01 4.73 2.21
N VAL A 16 1.43 5.38 1.20
CA VAL A 16 1.02 6.79 1.30
C VAL A 16 0.02 7.00 2.43
N PHE A 17 -0.96 6.10 2.57
CA PHE A 17 -1.96 6.17 3.63
C PHE A 17 -1.35 6.03 5.03
N VAL A 18 -0.35 5.16 5.22
CA VAL A 18 0.36 5.03 6.52
C VAL A 18 1.11 6.32 6.86
N VAL A 19 1.83 6.90 5.90
CA VAL A 19 2.53 8.19 6.10
C VAL A 19 1.53 9.30 6.43
N TYR A 20 0.41 9.37 5.69
CA TYR A 20 -0.67 10.30 5.95
C TYR A 20 -1.28 10.12 7.34
N SER A 21 -1.51 8.88 7.78
CA SER A 21 -2.02 8.57 9.13
C SER A 21 -1.08 9.06 10.22
N GLY A 22 0.24 8.95 10.00
CA GLY A 22 1.27 9.55 10.87
C GLY A 22 1.20 11.07 10.91
N PHE A 23 1.01 11.71 9.74
CA PHE A 23 0.82 13.16 9.65
C PHE A 23 -0.44 13.62 10.41
N VAL A 24 -1.55 12.90 10.28
CA VAL A 24 -2.79 13.13 11.05
C VAL A 24 -2.52 13.02 12.55
N TYR A 25 -1.80 11.97 12.98
CA TYR A 25 -1.45 11.79 14.39
C TYR A 25 -0.63 12.97 14.93
N TYR A 26 0.38 13.41 14.16
CA TYR A 26 1.17 14.59 14.46
C TYR A 26 0.30 15.86 14.56
N HIS A 27 -0.65 16.07 13.64
CA HIS A 27 -1.54 17.23 13.64
C HIS A 27 -2.49 17.23 14.84
N LEU A 28 -3.12 16.10 15.15
CA LEU A 28 -3.98 15.95 16.31
C LEU A 28 -3.23 16.33 17.60
N PHE A 29 -1.99 15.84 17.74
CA PHE A 29 -1.14 16.17 18.86
C PHE A 29 -0.74 17.65 18.87
N ARG A 30 -0.24 18.18 17.75
CA ARG A 30 0.27 19.54 17.61
C ARG A 30 -0.78 20.62 17.87
N PHE A 31 -2.03 20.36 17.49
CA PHE A 31 -3.17 21.26 17.69
C PHE A 31 -3.93 20.99 19.00
N GLY A 32 -3.44 20.09 19.85
CA GLY A 32 -3.99 19.87 21.18
C GLY A 32 -5.39 19.25 21.17
N PHE A 33 -5.73 18.50 20.12
CA PHE A 33 -6.98 17.75 20.07
C PHE A 33 -6.95 16.66 21.15
N LYS A 34 -7.94 16.62 22.04
CA LYS A 34 -7.91 15.76 23.25
C LYS A 34 -8.77 14.51 23.19
N SER A 35 -9.56 14.31 22.12
CA SER A 35 -10.47 13.17 22.05
C SER A 35 -9.70 11.86 21.87
N ARG A 36 -9.64 11.06 22.94
CA ARG A 36 -8.98 9.74 22.97
C ARG A 36 -9.55 8.78 21.91
N VAL A 37 -10.85 8.90 21.62
CA VAL A 37 -11.52 8.07 20.60
C VAL A 37 -10.92 8.32 19.22
N VAL A 38 -10.63 9.58 18.87
CA VAL A 38 -10.05 9.91 17.56
C VAL A 38 -8.63 9.40 17.42
N TYR A 39 -7.81 9.48 18.48
CA TYR A 39 -6.47 8.86 18.47
C TYR A 39 -6.55 7.35 18.31
N ALA A 40 -7.46 6.69 19.03
CA ALA A 40 -7.65 5.24 18.95
C ALA A 40 -8.10 4.81 17.55
N VAL A 41 -9.06 5.53 16.94
CA VAL A 41 -9.53 5.27 15.58
C VAL A 41 -8.41 5.49 14.56
N ASN A 42 -7.66 6.58 14.66
CA ASN A 42 -6.53 6.84 13.75
C ASN A 42 -5.42 5.78 13.90
N ALA A 43 -5.12 5.35 15.13
CA ALA A 43 -4.17 4.27 15.38
C ALA A 43 -4.66 2.93 14.80
N LEU A 44 -5.95 2.62 14.94
CA LEU A 44 -6.55 1.43 14.34
C LEU A 44 -6.44 1.45 12.81
N TYR A 45 -6.73 2.58 12.16
CA TYR A 45 -6.55 2.71 10.71
C TYR A 45 -5.10 2.49 10.27
N ALA A 46 -4.13 3.07 10.98
CA ALA A 46 -2.71 2.84 10.70
C ALA A 46 -2.31 1.37 10.88
N LEU A 47 -2.77 0.71 11.95
CA LEU A 47 -2.50 -0.71 12.21
C LEU A 47 -3.09 -1.62 11.12
N VAL A 48 -4.34 -1.37 10.72
CA VAL A 48 -4.99 -2.12 9.64
C VAL A 48 -4.23 -1.92 8.33
N ALA A 49 -3.81 -0.69 8.01
CA ALA A 49 -3.01 -0.41 6.83
C ALA A 49 -1.65 -1.14 6.85
N CYS A 50 -0.96 -1.16 7.98
CA CYS A 50 0.28 -1.95 8.14
C CYS A 50 0.06 -3.45 7.93
N ALA A 51 -1.06 -4.00 8.44
CA ALA A 51 -1.41 -5.41 8.21
C ALA A 51 -1.68 -5.68 6.72
N LEU A 52 -2.41 -4.80 6.03
CA LEU A 52 -2.66 -4.91 4.60
C LEU A 52 -1.37 -4.78 3.76
N ILE A 53 -0.42 -3.95 4.18
CA ILE A 53 0.92 -3.87 3.58
C ILE A 53 1.64 -5.21 3.72
N ALA A 54 1.67 -5.79 4.92
CA ALA A 54 2.33 -7.07 5.17
C ALA A 54 1.72 -8.18 4.29
N VAL A 55 0.39 -8.25 4.20
CA VAL A 55 -0.32 -9.20 3.33
C VAL A 55 0.02 -8.95 1.86
N SER A 56 -0.01 -7.70 1.41
CA SER A 56 0.30 -7.34 0.02
C SER A 56 1.73 -7.73 -0.35
N LEU A 57 2.70 -7.46 0.53
CA LEU A 57 4.09 -7.89 0.34
C LEU A 57 4.23 -9.40 0.26
N ALA A 58 3.54 -10.15 1.13
CA ALA A 58 3.56 -11.61 1.09
C ALA A 58 3.08 -12.17 -0.25
N TYR A 59 2.05 -11.57 -0.86
CA TYR A 59 1.59 -11.95 -2.19
C TYR A 59 2.56 -11.52 -3.30
N ILE A 60 3.11 -10.31 -3.23
CA ILE A 60 4.08 -9.78 -4.22
C ILE A 60 5.34 -10.65 -4.28
N LEU A 61 5.81 -11.17 -3.14
CA LEU A 61 6.98 -12.05 -3.07
C LEU A 61 6.76 -13.42 -3.71
N GLN A 62 5.52 -13.85 -3.91
CA GLN A 62 5.18 -15.11 -4.58
C GLN A 62 5.11 -14.96 -6.11
N ILE A 63 5.24 -13.74 -6.64
CA ILE A 63 5.16 -13.46 -8.06
C ILE A 63 6.50 -13.80 -8.72
N ASP A 64 6.47 -14.58 -9.80
CA ASP A 64 7.64 -14.81 -10.65
C ASP A 64 7.90 -13.59 -11.54
N TRP A 65 8.91 -12.80 -11.17
CA TRP A 65 9.31 -11.58 -11.87
C TRP A 65 10.10 -11.83 -13.16
N THR A 66 10.42 -13.10 -13.48
CA THR A 66 11.12 -13.44 -14.73
C THR A 66 10.17 -13.44 -15.92
N VAL A 67 8.85 -13.56 -15.68
CA VAL A 67 7.84 -13.52 -16.73
C VAL A 67 7.61 -12.06 -17.17
N PRO A 68 7.79 -11.74 -18.47
CA PRO A 68 7.64 -10.38 -18.94
C PRO A 68 6.20 -9.88 -18.74
N ILE A 69 6.09 -8.64 -18.24
CA ILE A 69 4.80 -7.99 -17.93
C ILE A 69 4.00 -7.72 -19.21
N PHE A 70 4.70 -7.45 -20.31
CA PHE A 70 4.15 -7.31 -21.65
C PHE A 70 4.80 -8.37 -22.53
N PRO A 71 4.04 -9.29 -23.14
CA PRO A 71 4.61 -10.22 -24.10
C PRO A 71 5.19 -9.42 -25.27
N SER A 72 6.47 -9.68 -25.61
CA SER A 72 7.09 -9.08 -26.79
C SER A 72 6.31 -9.53 -28.03
N ILE A 73 5.73 -8.58 -28.75
CA ILE A 73 5.09 -8.86 -30.04
C ILE A 73 6.20 -9.31 -30.98
N SER A 74 6.22 -10.61 -31.27
CA SER A 74 7.08 -11.16 -32.30
C SER A 74 6.45 -10.79 -33.64
N LEU A 75 6.91 -9.71 -34.25
CA LEU A 75 6.60 -9.43 -35.66
C LEU A 75 7.27 -10.52 -36.49
N THR A 76 6.55 -11.60 -36.74
CA THR A 76 6.88 -12.53 -37.81
C THR A 76 6.59 -11.78 -39.10
N LEU A 77 7.60 -11.07 -39.60
CA LEU A 77 7.57 -10.55 -40.96
C LEU A 77 7.52 -11.76 -41.90
N PRO A 78 6.62 -11.74 -42.91
CA PRO A 78 6.51 -12.81 -43.90
C PRO A 78 7.77 -12.95 -44.76
#